data_AF-A0A538R4R1-F1
#
_entry.id   AF-A0A538R4R1-F1
#
_cell.length_a   1.000
_cell.length_b   1.000
_cell.length_c   1.000
_cell.angle_alpha   90.00
_cell.angle_beta   90.00
_cell.angle_gamma   90.00
#
_symmetry.space_group_name_H-M   'P 1'
#
loop_
_entity.id
_entity.type
_entity.pdbx_description
1 polymer ?
#
loop_
_entity_poly.entity_id
_entity_poly.type
_entity_poly.pdbx_seq_one_letter_code
_entity_poly.pdbx_strand_id
1 'polypeptide(L)'
;MSHPWAWAALAIAVLAGALLALVIARWLAAWRGSWRARRRAARAGAGEQAAAVLLERAGFRILAEQPRTAWAPRIDGEPQWTELRADYLVEARGELLVAEVKTGDAAPSLQTAATRRQLLEYHVAFAADGVLLVCPERGAIHRIEFPRPARVAAAPQGAAVSRGAARRLP
;
A
#
# COMPACT_ATOMS: atom_id res chain seq x y z
N MET A 1 -3.58 -66.93 -23.25
CA MET A 1 -2.59 -65.95 -23.76
C MET A 1 -3.17 -64.56 -23.57
N SER A 2 -2.74 -63.81 -22.57
CA SER A 2 -3.18 -62.43 -22.38
C SER A 2 -2.70 -61.59 -23.56
N HIS A 3 -3.63 -60.97 -24.29
CA HIS A 3 -3.31 -60.13 -25.44
C HIS A 3 -2.67 -58.82 -24.97
N PRO A 4 -1.34 -58.64 -25.14
CA PRO A 4 -0.60 -57.51 -24.56
C PRO A 4 -1.05 -56.14 -25.11
N TRP A 5 -1.64 -56.14 -26.31
CA TRP A 5 -2.17 -54.95 -26.95
C TRP A 5 -3.42 -54.37 -26.25
N ALA A 6 -4.22 -55.20 -25.57
CA ALA A 6 -5.39 -54.73 -24.83
C ALA A 6 -4.99 -53.90 -23.61
N TRP A 7 -3.93 -54.32 -22.91
CA TRP A 7 -3.37 -53.57 -21.78
C TRP A 7 -2.71 -52.27 -22.23
N ALA A 8 -2.02 -52.28 -23.38
CA ALA A 8 -1.45 -51.07 -23.97
C ALA A 8 -2.55 -50.06 -24.38
N ALA A 9 -3.63 -50.53 -25.03
CA ALA A 9 -4.75 -49.68 -25.41
C ALA A 9 -5.46 -49.07 -24.19
N LEU A 10 -5.65 -49.86 -23.12
CA LEU A 10 -6.23 -49.37 -21.87
C LEU A 10 -5.32 -48.32 -21.21
N ALA A 11 -4.01 -48.56 -21.16
CA ALA A 11 -3.05 -47.61 -20.60
C ALA A 11 -3.05 -46.27 -21.37
N ILE A 12 -3.10 -46.33 -22.71
CA ILE A 12 -3.19 -45.12 -23.55
C ILE A 12 -4.49 -44.37 -23.29
N ALA A 13 -5.63 -45.07 -23.20
CA ALA A 13 -6.92 -44.44 -22.94
C ALA A 13 -6.95 -43.74 -21.57
N VAL A 14 -6.37 -44.35 -20.54
CA VAL A 14 -6.25 -43.76 -19.19
C VAL A 14 -5.34 -42.53 -19.21
N LEU A 15 -4.19 -42.61 -19.87
CA LEU A 15 -3.26 -41.47 -19.98
C LEU A 15 -3.88 -40.31 -20.77
N ALA A 16 -4.60 -40.60 -21.86
CA ALA A 16 -5.31 -39.60 -22.64
C ALA A 16 -6.43 -38.94 -21.82
N GLY A 17 -7.20 -39.72 -21.07
CA GLY A 17 -8.24 -39.21 -20.17
C GLY A 17 -7.68 -38.34 -19.06
N ALA A 18 -6.58 -38.75 -18.42
CA ALA A 18 -5.91 -37.98 -17.39
C ALA A 18 -5.34 -36.65 -17.93
N LEU A 19 -4.73 -36.68 -19.12
CA LEU A 19 -4.23 -35.47 -19.78
C LEU A 19 -5.38 -34.52 -20.13
N LEU A 20 -6.49 -35.04 -20.67
CA LEU A 20 -7.67 -34.23 -21.00
C LEU A 20 -8.27 -33.59 -19.73
N ALA A 21 -8.40 -34.34 -18.65
CA ALA A 21 -8.89 -33.83 -17.37
C ALA A 21 -7.97 -32.71 -16.81
N LEU A 22 -6.65 -32.87 -16.93
CA LEU A 22 -5.68 -31.86 -16.53
C LEU A 22 -5.82 -30.57 -17.36
N VAL A 23 -5.98 -30.68 -18.68
CA VAL A 23 -6.17 -29.54 -19.58
C VAL A 23 -7.46 -28.79 -19.21
N ILE A 24 -8.58 -29.50 -19.03
CA ILE A 24 -9.87 -28.90 -18.63
C ILE A 24 -9.75 -28.21 -17.27
N ALA A 25 -9.11 -28.85 -16.28
CA ALA A 25 -8.92 -28.28 -14.95
C ALA A 25 -8.10 -26.98 -15.00
N ARG A 26 -7.02 -26.93 -15.79
CA ARG A 26 -6.21 -25.72 -15.98
C ARG A 26 -7.01 -24.60 -16.65
N TRP A 27 -7.83 -24.93 -17.63
CA TRP A 27 -8.66 -23.97 -18.35
C TRP A 27 -9.72 -23.35 -17.44
N LEU A 28 -10.43 -24.16 -16.65
CA LEU A 28 -11.39 -23.70 -15.65
C LEU A 28 -10.74 -22.87 -14.54
N ALA A 29 -9.53 -23.23 -14.10
CA ALA A 29 -8.78 -22.46 -13.10
C ALA A 29 -8.38 -21.08 -13.65
N ALA A 30 -7.90 -21.01 -14.89
CA ALA A 30 -7.56 -19.75 -15.56
C ALA A 30 -8.79 -18.85 -15.75
N TRP A 31 -9.93 -19.44 -16.13
CA TRP A 31 -11.21 -18.73 -16.24
C TRP A 31 -11.66 -18.17 -14.90
N ARG A 32 -11.68 -18.98 -13.83
CA ARG A 32 -12.03 -18.51 -12.48
C ARG A 32 -11.08 -17.41 -11.97
N GLY A 33 -9.79 -17.50 -12.29
CA GLY A 33 -8.78 -16.48 -12.01
C GLY A 33 -9.08 -15.15 -12.71
N SER A 34 -9.41 -15.20 -14.00
CA SER A 34 -9.79 -14.04 -14.81
C SER A 34 -11.06 -13.37 -14.28
N TRP A 35 -12.08 -14.14 -13.88
CA TRP A 35 -13.32 -13.59 -13.32
C TRP A 35 -13.12 -12.95 -11.95
N ARG A 36 -12.29 -13.55 -11.06
CA ARG A 36 -11.93 -12.95 -9.77
C ARG A 36 -11.08 -11.69 -9.95
N ALA A 37 -10.14 -11.69 -10.90
CA ALA A 37 -9.35 -10.52 -11.25
C ALA A 37 -10.23 -9.40 -11.82
N ARG A 38 -11.16 -9.71 -12.74
CA ARG A 38 -12.14 -8.77 -13.29
C ARG A 38 -13.08 -8.20 -12.24
N ARG A 39 -13.58 -9.02 -11.31
CA ARG A 39 -14.40 -8.55 -10.17
C ARG A 39 -13.61 -7.67 -9.21
N ARG A 40 -12.32 -7.94 -8.99
CA ARG A 40 -11.44 -7.07 -8.20
C ARG A 40 -11.15 -5.75 -8.93
N ALA A 41 -10.90 -5.80 -10.22
CA ALA A 41 -10.69 -4.60 -11.06
C ALA A 41 -11.96 -3.74 -11.15
N ALA A 42 -13.13 -4.34 -11.31
CA ALA A 42 -14.41 -3.63 -11.31
C ALA A 42 -14.72 -2.99 -9.95
N ARG A 43 -14.38 -3.66 -8.84
CA ARG A 43 -14.48 -3.07 -7.51
C ARG A 43 -13.48 -1.95 -7.28
N ALA A 44 -12.25 -2.09 -7.79
CA ALA A 44 -11.24 -1.03 -7.73
C ALA A 44 -11.71 0.22 -8.51
N GLY A 45 -12.21 0.06 -9.74
CA GLY A 45 -12.72 1.18 -10.54
C GLY A 45 -13.98 1.84 -9.95
N ALA A 46 -14.88 1.06 -9.34
CA ALA A 46 -16.03 1.63 -8.62
C ALA A 46 -15.60 2.40 -7.34
N GLY A 47 -14.56 1.92 -6.65
CA GLY A 47 -13.97 2.60 -5.50
C GLY A 47 -13.28 3.92 -5.86
N GLU A 48 -12.56 3.95 -6.99
CA GLU A 48 -11.91 5.16 -7.53
C GLU A 48 -12.96 6.22 -7.91
N GLN A 49 -14.01 5.84 -8.66
CA GLN A 49 -15.09 6.78 -9.00
C GLN A 49 -15.82 7.32 -7.77
N ALA A 50 -16.10 6.47 -6.79
CA ALA A 50 -16.73 6.91 -5.54
C ALA A 50 -15.83 7.84 -4.72
N ALA A 51 -14.50 7.63 -4.74
CA ALA A 51 -13.54 8.51 -4.09
C ALA A 51 -13.50 9.91 -4.72
N ALA A 52 -13.44 9.98 -6.05
CA ALA A 52 -13.45 11.25 -6.77
C ALA A 52 -14.72 12.06 -6.45
N VAL A 53 -15.89 11.42 -6.52
CA VAL A 53 -17.17 12.05 -6.19
C VAL A 53 -17.21 12.52 -4.72
N LEU A 54 -16.68 11.73 -3.79
CA LEU A 54 -16.63 12.11 -2.38
C LEU A 54 -15.72 13.33 -2.15
N LEU A 55 -14.55 13.37 -2.78
CA LEU A 55 -13.62 14.50 -2.73
C LEU A 55 -14.27 15.78 -3.29
N GLU A 56 -14.88 15.71 -4.46
CA GLU A 56 -15.53 16.86 -5.10
C GLU A 56 -16.70 17.39 -4.26
N ARG A 57 -17.56 16.49 -3.72
CA ARG A 57 -18.67 16.87 -2.83
C ARG A 57 -18.19 17.52 -1.54
N ALA A 58 -17.01 17.15 -1.06
CA ALA A 58 -16.39 17.75 0.12
C ALA A 58 -15.67 19.08 -0.19
N GLY A 59 -15.68 19.53 -1.44
CA GLY A 59 -15.12 20.82 -1.86
C GLY A 59 -13.64 20.76 -2.27
N PHE A 60 -13.08 19.57 -2.49
CA PHE A 60 -11.75 19.42 -3.05
C PHE A 60 -11.80 19.48 -4.58
N ARG A 61 -10.85 20.19 -5.19
CA ARG A 61 -10.63 20.19 -6.63
C ARG A 61 -9.59 19.14 -6.97
N ILE A 62 -9.94 18.16 -7.80
CA ILE A 62 -8.98 17.16 -8.28
C ILE A 62 -8.06 17.82 -9.32
N LEU A 63 -6.76 17.84 -9.04
CA LEU A 63 -5.74 18.36 -9.94
C LEU A 63 -5.19 17.28 -10.87
N ALA A 64 -5.04 16.06 -10.34
CA ALA A 64 -4.56 14.91 -11.09
C ALA A 64 -5.06 13.60 -10.48
N GLU A 65 -5.39 12.64 -11.35
CA GLU A 65 -5.64 11.26 -10.99
C GLU A 65 -4.36 10.45 -11.16
N GLN A 66 -4.08 9.59 -10.18
CA GLN A 66 -2.93 8.69 -10.16
C GLN A 66 -1.57 9.37 -10.43
N PRO A 67 -1.30 10.55 -9.84
CA PRO A 67 -0.10 11.33 -10.10
C PRO A 67 1.15 10.54 -9.70
N ARG A 68 2.21 10.72 -10.49
CA ARG A 68 3.54 10.12 -10.27
C ARG A 68 4.54 11.21 -9.90
N THR A 69 5.42 10.90 -8.96
CA THR A 69 6.58 11.75 -8.64
C THR A 69 7.81 10.87 -8.45
N ALA A 70 8.99 11.41 -8.78
CA ALA A 70 10.26 10.77 -8.49
C ALA A 70 10.83 11.36 -7.21
N TRP A 71 11.12 10.50 -6.23
CA TRP A 71 11.74 10.87 -4.97
C TRP A 71 13.11 10.23 -4.85
N ALA A 72 14.11 11.00 -4.41
CA ALA A 72 15.48 10.54 -4.30
C ALA A 72 16.11 10.93 -2.96
N PRO A 73 15.81 10.19 -1.88
CA PRO A 73 16.63 10.21 -0.67
C PRO A 73 18.09 9.96 -1.02
N ARG A 74 19.03 10.51 -0.24
CA ARG A 74 20.47 10.39 -0.52
C ARG A 74 21.15 9.56 0.56
N ILE A 75 21.99 8.61 0.14
CA ILE A 75 22.91 7.87 1.02
C ILE A 75 24.30 8.39 0.70
N ASP A 76 24.97 9.02 1.66
CA ASP A 76 26.32 9.60 1.50
C ASP A 76 26.45 10.56 0.30
N GLY A 77 25.36 11.28 0.00
CA GLY A 77 25.30 12.19 -1.15
C GLY A 77 24.79 11.55 -2.44
N GLU A 78 24.67 10.23 -2.51
CA GLU A 78 24.20 9.52 -3.71
C GLU A 78 22.67 9.34 -3.74
N PRO A 79 21.97 9.83 -4.78
CA PRO A 79 20.51 9.74 -4.88
C PRO A 79 20.03 8.30 -5.09
N GLN A 80 19.02 7.91 -4.32
CA GLN A 80 18.34 6.62 -4.40
C GLN A 80 16.94 6.83 -4.99
N TRP A 81 16.82 6.72 -6.31
CA TRP A 81 15.58 7.03 -7.01
C TRP A 81 14.48 6.00 -6.73
N THR A 82 13.28 6.50 -6.43
CA THR A 82 12.06 5.73 -6.30
C THR A 82 10.92 6.51 -6.94
N GLU A 83 10.07 5.82 -7.71
CA GLU A 83 8.83 6.37 -8.22
C GLU A 83 7.72 6.14 -7.19
N LEU A 84 6.99 7.20 -6.87
CA LEU A 84 5.82 7.17 -6.01
C LEU A 84 4.59 7.50 -6.84
N ARG A 85 3.50 6.82 -6.51
CA ARG A 85 2.19 7.03 -7.11
C ARG A 85 1.17 7.15 -6.00
N ALA A 86 0.47 8.27 -5.97
CA ALA A 86 -0.69 8.46 -5.12
C ALA A 86 -1.97 8.21 -5.93
N ASP A 87 -3.14 8.15 -5.28
CA ASP A 87 -4.41 7.98 -5.98
C ASP A 87 -4.90 9.31 -6.57
N TYR A 88 -4.79 10.40 -5.82
CA TYR A 88 -5.17 11.74 -6.31
C TYR A 88 -4.24 12.83 -5.76
N LEU A 89 -4.04 13.87 -6.57
CA LEU A 89 -3.56 15.16 -6.11
C LEU A 89 -4.76 16.12 -6.14
N VAL A 90 -5.03 16.79 -5.03
CA VAL A 90 -6.19 17.67 -4.89
C VAL A 90 -5.78 19.01 -4.29
N GLU A 91 -6.64 20.01 -4.47
CA GLU A 91 -6.51 21.31 -3.85
C GLU A 91 -7.77 21.66 -3.06
N ALA A 92 -7.59 22.26 -1.89
CA ALA A 92 -8.65 22.96 -1.19
C ALA A 92 -8.09 24.19 -0.48
N ARG A 93 -8.78 25.34 -0.63
CA ARG A 93 -8.40 26.60 0.03
C ARG A 93 -6.94 27.03 -0.21
N GLY A 94 -6.42 26.75 -1.41
CA GLY A 94 -5.04 27.05 -1.79
C GLY A 94 -3.99 26.08 -1.24
N GLU A 95 -4.39 25.02 -0.52
CA GLU A 95 -3.50 23.98 -0.03
C GLU A 95 -3.43 22.82 -1.03
N LEU A 96 -2.21 22.37 -1.34
CA LEU A 96 -1.94 21.19 -2.15
C LEU A 96 -1.97 19.95 -1.25
N LEU A 97 -2.82 18.98 -1.57
CA LEU A 97 -3.03 17.79 -0.73
C LEU A 97 -2.90 16.52 -1.57
N VAL A 98 -2.27 15.49 -1.00
CA VAL A 98 -2.24 14.15 -1.60
C VAL A 98 -3.36 13.31 -0.99
N ALA A 99 -4.18 12.66 -1.80
CA ALA A 99 -5.23 11.76 -1.33
C ALA A 99 -4.90 10.30 -1.65
N GLU A 100 -4.99 9.46 -0.62
CA GLU A 100 -4.85 8.00 -0.66
C GLU A 100 -6.22 7.38 -0.36
N VAL A 101 -6.71 6.54 -1.26
CA VAL A 101 -7.99 5.85 -1.16
C VAL A 101 -7.78 4.49 -0.50
N LYS A 102 -8.52 4.22 0.57
CA LYS A 102 -8.61 2.87 1.15
C LYS A 102 -10.03 2.34 0.99
N THR A 103 -10.12 1.09 0.51
CA THR A 103 -11.36 0.32 0.36
C THR A 103 -11.45 -0.73 1.47
N GLY A 104 -12.66 -1.06 1.90
CA GLY A 104 -12.95 -2.02 2.97
C GLY A 104 -13.23 -1.41 4.35
N ASP A 105 -13.90 -2.20 5.19
CA ASP A 105 -14.30 -1.87 6.58
C ASP A 105 -13.11 -1.68 7.54
N ALA A 106 -11.94 -2.19 7.17
CA ALA A 106 -10.70 -1.88 7.86
C ALA A 106 -10.33 -0.43 7.52
N ALA A 107 -10.93 0.51 8.27
CA ALA A 107 -10.57 1.92 8.25
C ALA A 107 -9.04 2.09 8.19
N PRO A 108 -8.52 3.11 7.50
CA PRO A 108 -7.09 3.31 7.36
C PRO A 108 -6.48 3.50 8.74
N SER A 109 -5.91 2.43 9.27
CA SER A 109 -5.39 2.43 10.62
C SER A 109 -3.99 3.02 10.56
N LEU A 110 -3.87 4.28 10.96
CA LEU A 110 -2.59 4.89 11.32
C LEU A 110 -1.86 4.08 12.40
N GLN A 111 -2.46 3.05 13.01
CA GLN A 111 -1.78 2.21 13.99
C GLN A 111 -0.66 1.37 13.37
N THR A 112 -0.70 1.08 12.07
CA THR A 112 0.41 0.36 11.43
C THR A 112 1.55 1.32 11.08
N ALA A 113 2.79 0.90 11.36
CA ALA A 113 3.97 1.68 11.00
C ALA A 113 4.12 1.85 9.48
N ALA A 114 3.68 0.86 8.70
CA ALA A 114 3.73 0.91 7.24
C ALA A 114 2.88 2.05 6.68
N THR A 115 1.61 2.17 7.09
CA THR A 115 0.73 3.24 6.63
C THR A 115 1.26 4.62 7.03
N ARG A 116 1.74 4.79 8.27
CA ARG A 116 2.31 6.07 8.70
C ARG A 116 3.53 6.48 7.86
N ARG A 117 4.43 5.54 7.57
CA ARG A 117 5.62 5.79 6.75
C ARG A 117 5.25 6.16 5.32
N GLN A 118 4.32 5.42 4.71
CA GLN A 118 3.84 5.70 3.35
C GLN A 118 3.24 7.10 3.24
N LEU A 119 2.36 7.48 4.17
CA LEU A 119 1.72 8.80 4.12
C LEU A 119 2.72 9.94 4.37
N LEU A 120 3.71 9.74 5.24
CA LEU A 120 4.80 10.70 5.44
C LEU A 120 5.66 10.82 4.17
N GLU A 121 5.95 9.70 3.50
CA GLU A 121 6.68 9.68 2.23
C GLU A 121 5.94 10.48 1.15
N TYR A 122 4.61 10.33 1.02
CA TYR A 122 3.82 11.16 0.11
C TYR A 122 3.85 12.64 0.46
N HIS A 123 3.68 12.99 1.73
CA HIS A 123 3.73 14.37 2.19
C HIS A 123 5.04 15.06 1.75
N VAL A 124 6.17 14.36 1.93
CA VAL A 124 7.50 14.88 1.59
C VAL A 124 7.73 14.88 0.08
N ALA A 125 7.47 13.77 -0.61
CA ALA A 125 7.84 13.60 -2.01
C ALA A 125 6.99 14.44 -2.98
N PHE A 126 5.72 14.69 -2.65
CA PHE A 126 4.87 15.60 -3.42
C PHE A 126 4.98 17.05 -2.95
N ALA A 127 5.77 17.34 -1.90
CA ALA A 127 5.83 18.64 -1.25
C ALA A 127 4.43 19.22 -0.94
N ALA A 128 3.54 18.35 -0.47
CA ALA A 128 2.15 18.69 -0.21
C ALA A 128 1.97 19.31 1.18
N ASP A 129 0.98 20.17 1.35
CA ASP A 129 0.62 20.78 2.64
C ASP A 129 -0.05 19.79 3.61
N GLY A 130 -0.51 18.65 3.10
CA GLY A 130 -1.13 17.60 3.90
C GLY A 130 -1.49 16.37 3.09
N VAL A 131 -1.94 15.33 3.79
CA VAL A 131 -2.36 14.07 3.19
C VAL A 131 -3.78 13.74 3.64
N LEU A 132 -4.61 13.27 2.71
CA LEU A 132 -5.97 12.83 2.96
C LEU A 132 -6.05 11.31 2.87
N LEU A 133 -6.72 10.71 3.84
CA LEU A 133 -7.19 9.33 3.78
C LEU A 133 -8.66 9.33 3.41
N VAL A 134 -8.96 8.82 2.22
CA VAL A 134 -10.31 8.80 1.66
C VAL A 134 -10.90 7.39 1.81
N CYS A 135 -12.07 7.31 2.43
CA CYS A 135 -12.82 6.07 2.67
C CYS A 135 -14.20 6.17 2.01
N PRO A 136 -14.32 5.88 0.71
CA PRO A 136 -15.57 6.06 -0.03
C PRO A 136 -16.74 5.26 0.56
N GLU A 137 -16.48 4.02 0.98
CA GLU A 137 -17.48 3.12 1.57
C GLU A 137 -18.07 3.66 2.89
N ARG A 138 -17.30 4.46 3.63
CA ARG A 138 -17.71 5.10 4.89
C ARG A 138 -18.13 6.56 4.70
N GLY A 139 -18.06 7.09 3.48
CA GLY A 139 -18.29 8.51 3.20
C GLY A 139 -17.38 9.46 3.98
N ALA A 140 -16.17 9.01 4.35
CA ALA A 140 -15.28 9.73 5.26
C ALA A 140 -13.99 10.18 4.55
N ILE A 141 -13.54 11.40 4.86
CA ILE A 141 -12.24 11.93 4.48
C ILE A 141 -11.55 12.38 5.77
N HIS A 142 -10.36 11.84 6.03
CA HIS A 142 -9.55 12.21 7.19
C HIS A 142 -8.31 12.96 6.72
N ARG A 143 -8.10 14.18 7.21
CA ARG A 143 -6.82 14.88 7.04
C ARG A 143 -5.80 14.32 8.02
N ILE A 144 -4.61 14.04 7.53
CA ILE A 144 -3.46 13.60 8.30
C ILE A 144 -2.45 14.73 8.34
N GLU A 145 -2.09 15.11 9.56
CA GLU A 145 -1.12 16.16 9.85
C GLU A 145 0.15 15.53 10.40
N PHE A 146 1.30 16.00 9.92
CA PHE A 146 2.62 15.56 10.37
C PHE A 146 3.30 16.70 11.14
N PRO A 147 2.97 16.91 12.44
CA PRO A 147 3.56 17.98 13.21
C PRO A 147 5.07 17.77 13.33
N ARG A 148 5.85 18.84 13.13
CA ARG A 148 7.29 18.80 13.30
C ARG A 148 7.62 18.67 14.78
N PRO A 149 8.30 17.60 15.23
CA PRO A 149 8.70 17.51 16.63
C PRO A 149 9.73 18.60 16.94
N ALA A 150 9.69 19.12 18.18
CA ALA A 150 10.74 19.98 18.68
C ALA A 150 12.10 19.28 18.54
N ARG A 151 13.13 20.04 18.17
CA ARG A 151 14.49 19.47 18.09
C ARG A 151 14.83 18.95 19.49
N VAL A 152 15.14 17.66 19.59
CA VAL A 152 15.68 17.10 20.82
C VAL A 152 17.01 17.84 21.05
N ALA A 153 17.04 18.74 22.03
CA ALA A 153 18.27 19.34 22.48
C ALA A 153 19.18 18.20 22.92
N ALA A 154 20.44 18.19 22.44
CA ALA A 154 21.40 17.19 22.87
C ALA A 154 21.52 17.28 24.39
N ALA A 155 21.03 16.26 25.11
CA ALA A 155 21.33 16.13 26.52
C ALA A 155 22.86 16.01 26.64
N PRO A 156 23.53 16.79 27.50
CA PRO A 156 24.95 16.62 27.73
C PRO A 156 25.18 15.20 28.25
N GLN A 157 25.72 14.33 27.39
CA GLN A 157 26.17 13.01 27.77
C GLN A 157 27.45 13.18 28.58
N GLY A 158 27.36 13.04 29.91
CA GLY A 158 28.53 12.95 30.78
C GLY A 158 28.57 13.95 31.94
N ALA A 159 27.59 13.94 32.83
CA ALA A 159 27.87 14.22 34.24
C ALA A 159 28.11 12.85 34.89
N ALA A 160 29.39 12.49 35.04
CA ALA A 160 29.81 11.32 35.77
C ALA A 160 29.14 11.31 37.15
N VAL A 161 28.29 10.32 37.40
CA VAL A 161 27.88 9.97 38.77
C VAL A 161 29.13 9.41 39.44
N SER A 162 29.90 10.29 40.08
CA SER A 162 30.95 9.90 41.02
C SER A 162 30.25 9.16 42.16
N ARG A 163 30.30 7.82 42.14
CA ARG A 163 29.99 7.01 43.30
C ARG A 163 30.97 7.40 44.40
N GLY A 164 30.47 8.12 45.41
CA GLY A 164 31.23 8.47 46.59
C GLY A 164 31.80 7.21 47.23
N ALA A 165 33.13 7.19 47.33
CA ALA A 165 33.86 6.19 48.09
C ALA A 165 33.43 6.25 49.56
N ALA A 166 32.92 5.14 50.08
CA ALA A 166 32.75 4.92 51.51
C ALA A 166 34.15 4.90 52.16
N ARG A 167 34.56 6.01 52.77
CA ARG A 167 35.64 6.02 53.76
C ARG A 167 35.06 5.59 55.11
N ARG A 168 35.42 4.38 55.52
CA ARG A 168 35.45 3.96 56.93
C ARG A 168 36.58 4.70 57.62
N LEU A 169 36.34 5.18 58.83
CA LEU A 169 37.33 5.56 59.85
C LEU A 169 36.59 5.61 61.21
N PRO A 170 37.34 5.49 62.31
CA PRO A 170 37.98 4.29 62.87
C PRO A 170 37.04 3.49 63.81
#